data_AF-A0A970TVN4-F1
#
_entry.id   AF-A0A970TVN4-F1
#
_cell.length_a   1.000
_cell.length_b   1.000
_cell.length_c   1.000
_cell.angle_alpha   90.00
_cell.angle_beta   90.00
_cell.angle_gamma   90.00
#
_symmetry.space_group_name_H-M   'P 1'
#
loop_
_entity.id
_entity.type
_entity.pdbx_description
1 polymer ?
#
loop_
_entity_poly.entity_id
_entity_poly.type
_entity_poly.pdbx_seq_one_letter_code
_entity_poly.pdbx_strand_id
1 'polypeptide(L)'
;TLSSAVGCMMGAPRILQALARDRLFAPLQIFAKGSSSTDEPRNAILMTFVLSQAGIMLGDLNVIAPIITMAFLITYGTLNMATFYESVTGNPSYRPKFRYCHWSISLVGALACLIVMFLIAPVQAFVALVVMISLYRYISYRKIEGRWGSLQSGVLFERVRKNLVQLEETAHHPKNWRPIILALSGGGWERPHIALYGHWFAAGNGILSLGQIITGDITDRSGRRDSQEELLRQFISKQELQAFPAVVVAPDITAGIQSLVQCHGIGLLRPNTILTGWPSDYQKAASFFATIRNIIQLRRNVICMRLADYPADPREVPEGTIDVWWRGKDNGPLMLLLAYLLSLNLNWRDHTVRLMRIISNQAGEEQVYSHLQELIQASRIPATPHVIVAEDSAQAIISTSADAALVILGFDLPDAKEEEQFYEHMEELTGSLSRCAFVYSAGGMDLYA
;
A
#
# COMPACT_ATOMS: atom_id res chain seq x y z
N THR A 1 -32.05 -40.55 -27.58
CA THR A 1 -32.42 -39.17 -27.95
C THR A 1 -33.46 -38.60 -26.99
N LEU A 2 -34.65 -39.20 -26.84
CA LEU A 2 -35.72 -38.68 -25.98
C LEU A 2 -35.31 -38.55 -24.50
N SER A 3 -34.67 -39.59 -23.93
CA SER A 3 -34.20 -39.58 -22.54
C SER A 3 -33.21 -38.45 -22.25
N SER A 4 -32.20 -38.26 -23.12
CA SER A 4 -31.22 -37.17 -23.00
C SER A 4 -31.87 -35.78 -23.11
N ALA A 5 -32.85 -35.63 -24.02
CA ALA A 5 -33.59 -34.38 -24.19
C ALA A 5 -34.40 -34.02 -22.93
N VAL A 6 -35.12 -34.99 -22.36
CA VAL A 6 -35.86 -34.82 -21.10
C VAL A 6 -34.92 -34.46 -19.95
N GLY A 7 -33.74 -35.09 -19.88
CA GLY A 7 -32.69 -34.75 -18.91
C GLY A 7 -32.22 -33.29 -19.02
N CYS A 8 -31.93 -32.81 -20.24
CA CYS A 8 -31.55 -31.41 -20.48
C CYS A 8 -32.67 -30.42 -20.15
N MET A 9 -33.93 -30.75 -20.49
CA MET A 9 -35.09 -29.90 -20.19
C MET A 9 -35.37 -29.76 -18.69
N MET A 10 -34.96 -30.72 -17.85
CA MET A 10 -35.06 -30.60 -16.39
C MET A 10 -33.81 -29.98 -15.76
N GLY A 11 -32.63 -30.23 -16.32
CA GLY A 11 -31.35 -29.75 -15.77
C GLY A 11 -31.09 -28.26 -16.00
N ALA A 12 -31.27 -27.77 -17.24
CA ALA A 12 -30.94 -26.40 -17.60
C ALA A 12 -31.74 -25.33 -16.80
N PRO A 13 -33.07 -25.50 -16.58
CA PRO A 13 -33.84 -24.56 -15.75
C PRO A 13 -33.33 -24.45 -14.31
N ARG A 14 -32.86 -25.56 -13.73
CA ARG A 14 -32.34 -25.59 -12.35
C ARG A 14 -31.00 -24.89 -12.24
N ILE A 15 -30.13 -25.04 -13.23
CA ILE A 15 -28.86 -24.29 -13.30
C ILE A 15 -29.15 -22.79 -13.41
N LEU A 16 -30.08 -22.40 -14.27
CA LEU A 16 -30.48 -20.99 -14.43
C LEU A 16 -31.11 -20.42 -13.15
N GLN A 17 -31.94 -21.20 -12.46
CA GLN A 17 -32.53 -20.82 -11.18
C GLN A 17 -31.47 -20.63 -10.09
N ALA A 18 -30.49 -21.54 -9.98
CA ALA A 18 -29.39 -21.41 -9.03
C ALA A 18 -28.55 -20.16 -9.31
N LEU A 19 -28.17 -19.93 -10.57
CA LEU A 19 -27.44 -18.74 -10.99
C LEU A 19 -28.21 -17.44 -10.68
N ALA A 20 -29.53 -17.44 -10.87
CA ALA A 20 -30.37 -16.29 -10.58
C ALA A 20 -30.49 -15.99 -9.07
N ARG A 21 -30.43 -17.02 -8.22
CA ARG A 21 -30.43 -16.89 -6.75
C ARG A 21 -29.15 -16.27 -6.21
N ASP A 22 -28.03 -16.47 -6.90
CA ASP A 22 -26.75 -15.85 -6.57
C ASP A 22 -26.73 -14.33 -6.83
N ARG A 23 -27.81 -13.77 -7.41
CA ARG A 23 -28.01 -12.33 -7.67
C ARG A 23 -26.88 -11.67 -8.46
N LEU A 24 -26.12 -12.45 -9.23
CA LEU A 24 -25.01 -11.96 -10.05
C LEU A 24 -25.47 -11.00 -11.17
N PHE A 25 -26.65 -11.26 -11.72
CA PHE A 25 -27.26 -10.48 -12.80
C PHE A 25 -28.65 -10.02 -12.38
N ALA A 26 -28.84 -8.70 -12.22
CA ALA A 26 -30.14 -8.13 -11.90
C ALA A 26 -31.26 -8.56 -12.87
N PRO A 27 -31.03 -8.64 -14.21
CA PRO A 27 -32.06 -9.09 -15.15
C PRO A 27 -32.43 -10.56 -15.02
N LEU A 28 -31.57 -11.42 -14.43
CA LEU A 28 -31.86 -12.85 -14.30
C LEU A 28 -32.66 -13.18 -13.03
N GLN A 29 -32.89 -12.22 -12.13
CA GLN A 29 -33.59 -12.47 -10.85
C GLN A 29 -35.03 -12.97 -11.03
N ILE A 30 -35.67 -12.65 -12.16
CA ILE A 30 -36.98 -13.21 -12.55
C ILE A 30 -36.98 -14.74 -12.63
N PHE A 31 -35.82 -15.38 -12.84
CA PHE A 31 -35.67 -16.83 -12.89
C PHE A 31 -35.35 -17.47 -11.53
N ALA A 32 -35.09 -16.67 -10.47
CA ALA A 32 -34.77 -17.18 -9.14
C ALA A 32 -35.99 -17.76 -8.39
N LYS A 33 -37.20 -17.33 -8.79
CA LYS A 33 -38.47 -17.70 -8.14
C LYS A 33 -38.85 -19.15 -8.45
N GLY A 34 -38.98 -19.96 -7.41
CA GLY A 34 -39.55 -21.31 -7.49
C GLY A 34 -41.05 -21.34 -7.13
N SER A 35 -41.71 -22.44 -7.49
CA SER A 35 -43.08 -22.76 -7.05
C SER A 35 -43.12 -22.98 -5.53
N SER A 36 -44.23 -22.63 -4.87
CA SER A 36 -44.36 -22.66 -3.40
C SER A 36 -44.25 -24.05 -2.77
N SER A 37 -44.58 -25.12 -3.49
CA SER A 37 -44.62 -26.49 -2.96
C SER A 37 -43.40 -27.35 -3.33
N THR A 38 -42.88 -27.21 -4.55
CA THR A 38 -41.83 -28.09 -5.11
C THR A 38 -40.59 -27.36 -5.60
N ASP A 39 -40.51 -26.05 -5.35
CA ASP A 39 -39.43 -25.16 -5.79
C ASP A 39 -39.17 -25.16 -7.31
N GLU A 40 -40.16 -25.55 -8.11
CA GLU A 40 -40.02 -25.68 -9.56
C GLU A 40 -39.83 -24.32 -10.26
N PRO A 41 -38.78 -24.15 -11.09
CA PRO A 41 -38.47 -22.89 -11.75
C PRO A 41 -39.28 -22.70 -13.03
N ARG A 42 -40.57 -22.40 -12.89
CA ARG A 42 -41.51 -22.25 -14.02
C ARG A 42 -41.01 -21.27 -15.09
N ASN A 43 -40.47 -20.12 -14.67
CA ASN A 43 -39.94 -19.11 -15.60
C ASN A 43 -38.70 -19.60 -16.37
N ALA A 44 -37.82 -20.37 -15.71
CA ALA A 44 -36.63 -20.92 -16.37
C ALA A 44 -36.97 -22.10 -17.28
N ILE A 45 -38.00 -22.88 -16.93
CA ILE A 45 -38.57 -23.94 -17.79
C ILE A 45 -39.13 -23.32 -19.06
N LEU A 46 -39.93 -22.26 -18.96
CA LEU A 46 -40.46 -21.54 -20.11
C LEU A 46 -39.34 -20.99 -21.01
N MET A 47 -38.31 -20.39 -20.42
CA MET A 47 -37.13 -19.91 -21.16
C MET A 47 -36.43 -21.03 -21.90
N THR A 48 -36.21 -22.17 -21.23
CA THR A 48 -35.56 -23.35 -21.84
C THR A 48 -36.41 -23.92 -22.97
N PHE A 49 -37.75 -23.93 -22.82
CA PHE A 49 -38.67 -24.35 -23.86
C PHE A 49 -38.59 -23.44 -25.10
N VAL A 50 -38.62 -22.12 -24.91
CA VAL A 50 -38.52 -21.15 -26.02
C VAL A 50 -37.19 -21.27 -26.76
N LEU A 51 -36.07 -21.37 -26.04
CA LEU A 51 -34.75 -21.56 -26.65
C LEU A 51 -34.65 -22.89 -27.40
N SER A 52 -35.21 -23.97 -26.84
CA SER A 52 -35.22 -25.28 -27.49
C SER A 52 -36.06 -25.27 -28.76
N GLN A 53 -37.23 -24.62 -28.72
CA GLN A 53 -38.11 -24.48 -29.88
C GLN A 53 -37.44 -23.66 -30.99
N ALA A 54 -36.75 -22.58 -30.66
CA ALA A 54 -35.96 -21.81 -31.62
C ALA A 54 -34.88 -22.67 -32.30
N GLY A 55 -34.20 -23.53 -31.54
CA GLY A 55 -33.26 -24.52 -32.09
C GLY A 55 -33.93 -25.50 -33.06
N ILE A 56 -35.10 -26.04 -32.72
CA ILE A 56 -35.85 -26.97 -33.60
C ILE A 56 -36.29 -26.27 -34.89
N MET A 57 -36.72 -25.01 -34.83
CA MET A 57 -37.17 -24.26 -36.00
C MET A 57 -36.06 -23.95 -37.01
N LEU A 58 -34.78 -23.99 -36.60
CA LEU A 58 -33.65 -23.85 -37.53
C LEU A 58 -33.53 -25.06 -38.49
N GLY A 59 -34.12 -26.21 -38.17
CA GLY A 59 -34.33 -27.33 -39.09
C GLY A 59 -33.08 -28.10 -39.54
N ASP A 60 -31.87 -27.56 -39.34
CA ASP A 60 -30.60 -28.17 -39.74
C ASP A 60 -29.69 -28.45 -38.54
N LEU A 61 -29.41 -29.74 -38.33
CA LEU A 61 -28.50 -30.21 -37.28
C LEU A 61 -27.07 -29.70 -37.49
N ASN A 62 -26.64 -29.50 -38.74
CA ASN A 62 -25.29 -29.04 -39.07
C ASN A 62 -25.04 -27.58 -38.64
N VAL A 63 -26.11 -26.78 -38.53
CA VAL A 63 -26.04 -25.41 -38.01
C VAL A 63 -26.01 -25.40 -36.49
N ILE A 64 -26.77 -26.29 -35.85
CA ILE A 64 -26.92 -26.33 -34.38
C ILE A 64 -25.71 -26.98 -33.70
N ALA A 65 -25.14 -28.02 -34.29
CA ALA A 65 -24.07 -28.81 -33.66
C ALA A 65 -22.85 -27.96 -33.28
N PRO A 66 -22.28 -27.11 -34.16
CA PRO A 66 -21.15 -26.26 -33.80
C PRO A 66 -21.46 -25.28 -32.65
N ILE A 67 -22.66 -24.71 -32.60
CA ILE A 67 -23.08 -23.77 -31.53
C ILE A 67 -23.07 -24.45 -30.16
N ILE A 68 -23.68 -25.65 -30.08
CA ILE A 68 -23.71 -26.44 -28.85
C ILE A 68 -22.30 -26.88 -28.47
N THR A 69 -21.49 -27.31 -29.44
CA THR A 69 -20.09 -27.70 -29.21
C THR A 69 -19.27 -26.55 -28.63
N MET A 70 -19.45 -25.31 -29.09
CA MET A 70 -18.76 -24.14 -28.51
C MET A 70 -19.15 -23.92 -27.05
N ALA A 71 -20.42 -24.05 -26.69
CA ALA A 71 -20.89 -23.90 -25.31
C ALA A 71 -20.30 -24.97 -24.36
N PHE A 72 -20.15 -26.21 -24.83
CA PHE A 72 -19.50 -27.26 -24.04
C PHE A 72 -17.99 -27.07 -23.95
N LEU A 73 -17.30 -26.81 -25.07
CA LEU A 73 -15.85 -26.64 -25.08
C LEU A 73 -15.40 -25.44 -24.23
N ILE A 74 -16.15 -24.35 -24.24
CA ILE A 74 -15.81 -23.20 -23.40
C ILE A 74 -16.04 -23.49 -21.91
N THR A 75 -17.06 -24.28 -21.56
CA THR A 75 -17.31 -24.72 -20.18
C THR A 75 -16.19 -25.66 -19.71
N TYR A 76 -15.78 -26.63 -20.52
CA TYR A 76 -14.67 -27.53 -20.20
C TYR A 76 -13.33 -26.80 -20.15
N GLY A 77 -13.10 -25.87 -21.07
CA GLY A 77 -11.90 -25.05 -21.12
C GLY A 77 -11.76 -24.15 -19.88
N THR A 78 -12.84 -23.47 -19.49
CA THR A 78 -12.84 -22.62 -18.29
C THR A 78 -12.72 -23.41 -16.99
N LEU A 79 -13.33 -24.59 -16.89
CA LEU A 79 -13.16 -25.48 -15.74
C LEU A 79 -11.71 -25.95 -15.61
N ASN A 80 -11.11 -26.42 -16.69
CA ASN A 80 -9.70 -26.82 -16.74
C ASN A 80 -8.75 -25.64 -16.44
N MET A 81 -9.09 -24.44 -16.89
CA MET A 81 -8.31 -23.24 -16.58
C MET A 81 -8.40 -22.90 -15.09
N ALA A 82 -9.59 -22.99 -14.48
CA ALA A 82 -9.77 -22.74 -13.06
C ALA A 82 -8.97 -23.74 -12.20
N THR A 83 -9.02 -25.04 -12.52
CA THR A 83 -8.25 -26.07 -11.80
C THR A 83 -6.74 -25.90 -11.98
N PHE A 84 -6.29 -25.46 -13.16
CA PHE A 84 -4.89 -25.11 -13.40
C PHE A 84 -4.45 -23.97 -12.47
N TYR A 85 -5.20 -22.86 -12.44
CA TYR A 85 -4.87 -21.72 -11.59
C TYR A 85 -4.82 -22.11 -10.10
N GLU A 86 -5.87 -22.76 -9.59
CA GLU A 86 -5.93 -23.18 -8.18
C GLU A 86 -4.76 -24.10 -7.79
N SER A 87 -4.37 -25.01 -8.70
CA SER A 87 -3.26 -25.93 -8.46
C SER A 87 -1.89 -25.25 -8.49
N VAL A 88 -1.69 -24.24 -9.33
CA VAL A 88 -0.41 -23.51 -9.45
C VAL A 88 -0.24 -22.47 -8.34
N THR A 89 -1.34 -21.83 -7.90
CA THR A 89 -1.30 -20.86 -6.79
C THR A 89 -1.16 -21.52 -5.43
N GLY A 90 -1.39 -22.83 -5.33
CA GLY A 90 -1.31 -23.55 -4.06
C GLY A 90 -2.36 -23.09 -3.05
N ASN A 91 -3.58 -22.78 -3.51
CA ASN A 91 -4.65 -22.30 -2.65
C ASN A 91 -5.02 -23.40 -1.62
N PRO A 92 -4.95 -23.14 -0.30
CA PRO A 92 -5.23 -24.14 0.72
C PRO A 92 -6.64 -24.73 0.65
N SER A 93 -7.60 -24.03 0.05
CA SER A 93 -8.97 -24.54 -0.13
C SER A 93 -9.10 -25.57 -1.25
N TYR A 94 -8.16 -25.61 -2.21
CA TYR A 94 -8.15 -26.55 -3.32
C TYR A 94 -7.28 -27.78 -2.97
N ARG A 95 -7.94 -28.87 -2.54
CA ARG A 95 -7.27 -30.13 -2.12
C ARG A 95 -7.82 -31.33 -2.89
N PRO A 96 -7.49 -31.50 -4.18
CA PRO A 96 -7.96 -32.65 -4.95
C PRO A 96 -7.41 -33.94 -4.32
N LYS A 97 -8.31 -34.85 -3.92
CA LYS A 97 -7.94 -36.17 -3.39
C LYS A 97 -7.58 -37.18 -4.49
N PHE A 98 -7.89 -36.85 -5.74
CA PHE A 98 -7.70 -37.75 -6.87
C PHE A 98 -6.22 -37.78 -7.31
N ARG A 99 -5.64 -38.98 -7.37
CA ARG A 99 -4.20 -39.19 -7.61
C ARG A 99 -3.69 -38.62 -8.94
N TYR A 100 -4.51 -38.63 -9.98
CA TYR A 100 -4.11 -38.17 -11.32
C TYR A 100 -4.49 -36.72 -11.59
N CYS A 101 -4.86 -35.96 -10.54
CA CYS A 101 -5.10 -34.52 -10.67
C CYS A 101 -3.75 -33.78 -10.64
N HIS A 102 -3.25 -33.39 -11.80
CA HIS A 102 -2.03 -32.59 -11.93
C HIS A 102 -2.30 -31.30 -12.72
N TRP A 103 -1.60 -30.20 -12.36
CA TRP A 103 -1.79 -28.89 -12.99
C TRP A 103 -1.56 -28.95 -14.52
N SER A 104 -0.60 -29.76 -14.98
CA SER A 104 -0.27 -29.87 -16.40
C SER A 104 -1.41 -30.48 -17.22
N ILE A 105 -2.14 -31.47 -16.67
CA ILE A 105 -3.29 -32.09 -17.33
C ILE A 105 -4.42 -31.07 -17.49
N SER A 106 -4.64 -30.25 -16.47
CA SER A 106 -5.62 -29.16 -16.52
C SER A 106 -5.23 -28.11 -17.58
N LEU A 107 -3.95 -27.71 -17.63
CA LEU A 107 -3.48 -26.76 -18.64
C LEU A 107 -3.63 -27.31 -20.06
N VAL A 108 -3.22 -28.56 -20.28
CA VAL A 108 -3.36 -29.24 -21.57
C VAL A 108 -4.83 -29.35 -21.97
N GLY A 109 -5.72 -29.70 -21.04
CA GLY A 109 -7.16 -29.76 -21.28
C GLY A 109 -7.76 -28.41 -21.68
N ALA A 110 -7.36 -27.33 -21.01
CA ALA A 110 -7.80 -25.97 -21.35
C ALA A 110 -7.33 -25.53 -22.74
N LEU A 111 -6.05 -25.76 -23.05
CA LEU A 111 -5.47 -25.45 -24.36
C LEU A 111 -6.09 -26.31 -25.47
N ALA A 112 -6.30 -27.59 -25.23
CA ALA A 112 -6.94 -28.49 -26.19
C ALA A 112 -8.37 -28.04 -26.50
N CYS A 113 -9.16 -27.63 -25.49
CA CYS A 113 -10.49 -27.09 -25.73
C CYS A 113 -10.43 -25.84 -26.62
N LEU A 114 -9.52 -24.90 -26.34
CA LEU A 114 -9.36 -23.69 -27.14
C LEU A 114 -8.95 -24.01 -28.59
N ILE A 115 -7.97 -24.90 -28.79
CA ILE A 115 -7.51 -25.31 -30.11
C ILE A 115 -8.64 -25.96 -30.90
N VAL A 116 -9.36 -26.92 -30.30
CA VAL A 116 -10.48 -27.61 -30.96
C VAL A 116 -11.60 -26.65 -31.33
N MET A 117 -11.90 -25.64 -30.49
CA MET A 117 -12.89 -24.61 -30.83
C MET A 117 -12.52 -23.89 -32.15
N PHE A 118 -11.27 -23.45 -32.29
CA PHE A 118 -10.82 -22.77 -33.51
C PHE A 118 -10.74 -23.70 -34.72
N LEU A 119 -10.47 -25.00 -34.53
CA LEU A 119 -10.47 -25.98 -35.60
C LEU A 119 -11.88 -26.28 -36.14
N ILE A 120 -12.90 -26.30 -35.27
CA ILE A 120 -14.28 -26.62 -35.67
C ILE A 120 -14.94 -25.44 -36.38
N ALA A 121 -14.97 -24.26 -35.75
CA ALA A 121 -15.62 -23.09 -36.31
C ALA A 121 -14.99 -21.80 -35.76
N PRO A 122 -14.00 -21.20 -36.45
CA PRO A 122 -13.20 -20.10 -35.92
C PRO A 122 -14.03 -18.84 -35.62
N VAL A 123 -15.04 -18.54 -36.45
CA VAL A 123 -15.92 -17.37 -36.24
C VAL A 123 -16.74 -17.53 -34.96
N GLN A 124 -17.36 -18.70 -34.75
CA GLN A 124 -18.17 -18.97 -33.56
C GLN A 124 -17.31 -19.05 -32.30
N ALA A 125 -16.11 -19.63 -32.41
CA ALA A 125 -15.13 -19.68 -31.31
C ALA A 125 -14.73 -18.27 -30.85
N PHE A 126 -14.46 -17.36 -31.80
CA PHE A 126 -14.16 -15.97 -31.48
C PHE A 126 -15.32 -15.27 -30.79
N VAL A 127 -16.55 -15.42 -31.30
CA VAL A 127 -17.75 -14.86 -30.67
C VAL A 127 -17.94 -15.39 -29.24
N ALA A 128 -17.81 -16.70 -29.03
CA ALA A 128 -17.93 -17.32 -27.72
C ALA A 128 -16.86 -16.79 -26.74
N LEU A 129 -15.62 -16.62 -27.20
CA LEU A 129 -14.54 -16.06 -26.41
C LEU A 129 -14.81 -14.61 -26.00
N VAL A 130 -15.26 -13.77 -26.94
CA VAL A 130 -15.63 -12.37 -26.65
C VAL A 130 -16.77 -12.30 -25.63
N VAL A 131 -17.79 -13.15 -25.77
CA VAL A 131 -18.90 -13.23 -24.80
C VAL A 131 -18.38 -13.61 -23.42
N MET A 132 -17.51 -14.62 -23.32
CA MET A 132 -16.96 -15.04 -22.03
C MET A 132 -16.03 -14.01 -21.39
N ILE A 133 -15.18 -13.35 -22.16
CA ILE A 133 -14.34 -12.25 -21.66
C ILE A 133 -15.23 -11.11 -21.15
N SER A 134 -16.27 -10.75 -21.91
CA SER A 134 -17.22 -9.70 -21.52
C SER A 134 -17.95 -10.04 -20.23
N LEU A 135 -18.41 -11.29 -20.10
CA LEU A 135 -19.06 -11.80 -18.89
C LEU A 135 -18.11 -11.75 -17.69
N TYR A 136 -16.87 -12.22 -17.86
CA TYR A 136 -15.84 -12.19 -16.83
C TYR A 136 -15.52 -10.76 -16.39
N ARG A 137 -15.38 -9.82 -17.33
CA ARG A 137 -15.15 -8.40 -17.01
C ARG A 137 -16.33 -7.78 -16.30
N TYR A 138 -17.56 -8.08 -16.72
CA TYR A 138 -18.78 -7.61 -16.07
C TYR A 138 -18.86 -8.04 -14.61
N ILE A 139 -18.61 -9.33 -14.34
CA ILE A 139 -18.61 -9.87 -12.96
C ILE A 139 -17.49 -9.23 -12.14
N SER A 140 -16.29 -9.08 -12.73
CA SER A 140 -15.13 -8.49 -12.06
C SER A 140 -15.33 -7.01 -11.72
N TYR A 141 -16.02 -6.24 -12.58
CA TYR A 141 -16.29 -4.82 -12.34
C TYR A 141 -17.30 -4.58 -11.22
N ARG A 142 -18.32 -5.45 -11.10
CA ARG A 142 -19.37 -5.33 -10.09
C ARG A 142 -18.90 -5.56 -8.64
N LYS A 143 -17.61 -5.91 -8.42
CA LYS A 143 -17.01 -6.25 -7.11
C LYS A 143 -18.01 -6.99 -6.21
N ILE A 144 -18.63 -8.02 -6.75
CA ILE A 144 -19.62 -8.80 -6.01
C ILE A 144 -18.83 -9.44 -4.86
N GLU A 145 -19.11 -9.00 -3.63
CA GLU A 145 -18.66 -9.67 -2.41
C GLU A 145 -19.33 -11.05 -2.34
N GLY A 146 -18.92 -11.94 -3.24
CA GLY A 146 -19.32 -13.32 -3.21
C GLY A 146 -18.70 -13.96 -1.97
N ARG A 147 -19.42 -14.91 -1.37
CA ARG A 147 -18.89 -15.77 -0.29
C ARG A 147 -17.73 -16.66 -0.75
N TRP A 148 -17.36 -16.60 -2.03
CA TRP A 148 -16.33 -17.41 -2.68
C TRP A 148 -15.04 -16.60 -2.75
N GLY A 149 -13.92 -17.19 -2.32
CA GLY A 149 -12.60 -16.56 -2.44
C GLY A 149 -12.26 -16.21 -3.89
N SER A 150 -11.50 -15.15 -4.11
CA SER A 150 -11.11 -14.73 -5.45
C SER A 150 -9.79 -15.42 -5.89
N LEU A 151 -9.79 -15.99 -7.09
CA LEU A 151 -8.58 -16.57 -7.71
C LEU A 151 -7.44 -15.55 -7.83
N GLN A 152 -7.78 -14.28 -8.10
CA GLN A 152 -6.79 -13.20 -8.25
C GLN A 152 -6.08 -12.90 -6.94
N SER A 153 -6.80 -12.90 -5.81
CA SER A 153 -6.22 -12.72 -4.48
C SER A 153 -5.23 -13.84 -4.14
N GLY A 154 -5.54 -15.08 -4.52
CA GLY A 154 -4.63 -16.23 -4.34
C GLY A 154 -3.31 -16.07 -5.10
N VAL A 155 -3.37 -15.68 -6.38
CA VAL A 155 -2.17 -15.39 -7.18
C VAL A 155 -1.33 -14.26 -6.57
N LEU A 156 -1.97 -13.17 -6.15
CA LEU A 156 -1.29 -12.02 -5.56
C LEU A 156 -0.59 -12.42 -4.24
N PHE A 157 -1.29 -13.15 -3.37
CA PHE A 157 -0.75 -13.61 -2.10
C PHE A 157 0.51 -14.45 -2.29
N GLU A 158 0.48 -15.42 -3.20
CA GLU A 158 1.63 -16.30 -3.43
C GLU A 158 2.84 -15.54 -4.01
N ARG A 159 2.60 -14.55 -4.89
CA ARG A 159 3.69 -13.67 -5.38
C ARG A 159 4.29 -12.83 -4.26
N VAL A 160 3.46 -12.21 -3.42
CA VAL A 160 3.93 -11.42 -2.28
C VAL A 160 4.74 -12.30 -1.34
N ARG A 161 4.24 -13.48 -0.97
CA ARG A 161 4.95 -14.42 -0.10
C ARG A 161 6.31 -14.82 -0.67
N LYS A 162 6.38 -15.22 -1.94
CA LYS A 162 7.65 -15.58 -2.60
C LYS A 162 8.64 -14.42 -2.59
N ASN A 163 8.18 -13.22 -2.92
CA ASN A 163 9.04 -12.03 -2.92
C ASN A 163 9.53 -11.66 -1.51
N LEU A 164 8.70 -11.82 -0.48
CA LEU A 164 9.11 -11.59 0.91
C LEU A 164 10.18 -12.58 1.36
N VAL A 165 10.04 -13.87 1.04
CA VAL A 165 11.07 -14.88 1.36
C VAL A 165 12.36 -14.61 0.60
N GLN A 166 12.29 -14.27 -0.69
CA GLN A 166 13.47 -13.91 -1.48
C GLN A 166 14.18 -12.66 -0.95
N LEU A 167 13.44 -11.71 -0.39
CA LEU A 167 14.01 -10.52 0.24
C LEU A 167 14.85 -10.89 1.47
N GLU A 168 14.42 -11.86 2.29
CA GLU A 168 15.20 -12.36 3.45
C GLU A 168 16.55 -12.97 3.05
N GLU A 169 16.60 -13.64 1.90
CA GLU A 169 17.82 -14.29 1.40
C GLU A 169 18.81 -13.29 0.79
N THR A 170 18.38 -12.07 0.48
CA THR A 170 19.21 -11.07 -0.19
C THR A 170 20.05 -10.28 0.82
N ALA A 171 21.36 -10.20 0.60
CA ALA A 171 22.25 -9.39 1.44
C ALA A 171 21.87 -7.89 1.36
N HIS A 172 21.67 -7.26 2.53
CA HIS A 172 21.34 -5.84 2.61
C HIS A 172 22.56 -4.99 2.20
N HIS A 173 22.41 -4.15 1.17
CA HIS A 173 23.42 -3.17 0.77
C HIS A 173 22.98 -1.76 1.20
N PRO A 174 23.84 -0.96 1.85
CA PRO A 174 23.51 0.40 2.29
C PRO A 174 22.93 1.34 1.22
N LYS A 175 23.37 1.24 -0.04
CA LYS A 175 22.83 2.00 -1.19
C LYS A 175 21.39 1.67 -1.58
N ASN A 176 20.92 0.48 -1.21
CA ASN A 176 19.55 0.03 -1.48
C ASN A 176 18.61 0.35 -0.32
N TRP A 177 19.04 1.17 0.63
CA TRP A 177 18.19 1.61 1.72
C TRP A 177 16.96 2.33 1.16
N ARG A 178 15.79 1.98 1.71
CA ARG A 178 14.50 2.61 1.38
C ARG A 178 13.78 2.97 2.67
N PRO A 179 13.02 4.08 2.69
CA PRO A 179 12.29 4.47 3.88
C PRO A 179 11.11 3.50 4.10
N ILE A 180 11.07 2.85 5.26
CA ILE A 180 9.91 2.11 5.76
C ILE A 180 9.43 2.89 6.97
N ILE A 181 8.45 3.77 6.73
CA ILE A 181 8.01 4.79 7.68
C ILE A 181 6.80 4.28 8.44
N LEU A 182 6.90 4.29 9.77
CA LEU A 182 5.73 4.23 10.65
C LEU A 182 5.41 5.64 11.13
N ALA A 183 4.33 6.21 10.60
CA ALA A 183 3.86 7.55 10.91
C ALA A 183 2.82 7.51 12.03
N LEU A 184 3.13 8.06 13.19
CA LEU A 184 2.26 8.11 14.36
C LEU A 184 1.27 9.28 14.25
N SER A 185 0.31 9.16 13.33
CA SER A 185 -0.68 10.20 13.01
C SER A 185 -1.92 10.18 13.90
N GLY A 186 -2.07 9.19 14.80
CA GLY A 186 -3.29 9.03 15.58
C GLY A 186 -4.49 8.63 14.70
N GLY A 187 -5.68 9.17 14.96
CA GLY A 187 -6.94 8.86 14.24
C GLY A 187 -7.00 9.26 12.75
N GLY A 188 -5.86 9.51 12.10
CA GLY A 188 -5.73 9.97 10.70
C GLY A 188 -6.13 11.44 10.52
N TRP A 189 -7.34 11.79 10.96
CA TRP A 189 -7.92 13.14 10.89
C TRP A 189 -7.40 14.10 11.98
N GLU A 190 -6.83 13.57 13.06
CA GLU A 190 -6.29 14.39 14.15
C GLU A 190 -5.02 15.14 13.72
N ARG A 191 -4.15 14.47 12.95
CA ARG A 191 -2.86 14.99 12.48
C ARG A 191 -2.60 14.59 11.03
N PRO A 192 -3.41 15.09 10.06
CA PRO A 192 -3.30 14.68 8.66
C PRO A 192 -1.94 15.02 8.04
N HIS A 193 -1.30 16.10 8.52
CA HIS A 193 0.03 16.51 8.10
C HIS A 193 1.10 15.42 8.33
N ILE A 194 1.07 14.69 9.45
CA ILE A 194 2.03 13.61 9.73
C ILE A 194 1.90 12.50 8.69
N ALA A 195 0.67 12.14 8.32
CA ALA A 195 0.42 11.13 7.30
C ALA A 195 0.89 11.60 5.91
N LEU A 196 0.68 12.88 5.57
CA LEU A 196 1.08 13.46 4.28
C LEU A 196 2.59 13.62 4.14
N TYR A 197 3.27 14.13 5.17
CA TYR A 197 4.74 14.16 5.18
C TYR A 197 5.32 12.75 5.11
N GLY A 198 4.73 11.77 5.79
CA GLY A 198 5.12 10.37 5.66
C GLY A 198 4.97 9.86 4.23
N HIS A 199 3.90 10.26 3.53
CA HIS A 199 3.68 9.90 2.13
C HIS A 199 4.69 10.57 1.20
N TRP A 200 4.98 11.85 1.44
CA TRP A 200 5.96 12.61 0.66
C TRP A 200 7.39 12.08 0.85
N PHE A 201 7.80 11.78 2.08
CA PHE A 201 9.12 11.16 2.36
C PHE A 201 9.25 9.74 1.80
N ALA A 202 8.15 8.98 1.70
CA ALA A 202 8.18 7.68 1.04
C ALA A 202 8.32 7.78 -0.48
N ALA A 203 7.85 8.88 -1.10
CA ALA A 203 7.95 9.18 -2.53
C ALA A 203 7.54 8.05 -3.49
N GLY A 204 6.60 7.19 -3.07
CA GLY A 204 6.18 5.98 -3.80
C GLY A 204 7.25 4.89 -3.91
N ASN A 205 8.44 5.12 -3.34
CA ASN A 205 9.61 4.25 -3.37
C ASN A 205 9.85 3.51 -2.04
N GLY A 206 9.18 3.95 -0.98
CA GLY A 206 9.18 3.34 0.35
C GLY A 206 7.85 2.70 0.72
N ILE A 207 7.76 2.27 1.97
CA ILE A 207 6.52 1.74 2.57
C ILE A 207 6.09 2.71 3.67
N LEU A 208 4.82 3.10 3.66
CA LEU A 208 4.23 3.93 4.70
C LEU A 208 3.19 3.14 5.48
N SER A 209 3.27 3.19 6.80
CA SER A 209 2.23 2.69 7.71
C SER A 209 1.76 3.81 8.62
N LEU A 210 0.45 4.00 8.75
CA LEU A 210 -0.16 4.96 9.65
C LEU A 210 -0.49 4.26 10.97
N GLY A 211 0.23 4.62 12.03
CA GLY A 211 0.10 4.07 13.37
C GLY A 211 -0.93 4.83 14.20
N GLN A 212 -1.88 4.09 14.78
CA GLN A 212 -2.81 4.61 15.79
C GLN A 212 -2.79 3.73 17.03
N ILE A 213 -2.62 4.36 18.20
CA ILE A 213 -2.68 3.69 19.49
C ILE A 213 -4.01 4.03 20.18
N ILE A 214 -4.74 3.01 20.60
CA ILE A 214 -5.95 3.14 21.42
C ILE A 214 -5.61 2.71 22.85
N THR A 215 -5.69 3.64 23.80
CA THR A 215 -5.32 3.38 25.20
C THR A 215 -6.39 2.59 25.95
N GLY A 216 -6.12 1.38 26.43
CA GLY A 216 -7.05 0.58 27.23
C GLY A 216 -6.81 -0.93 27.11
N ASP A 217 -7.78 -1.73 27.58
CA ASP A 217 -7.74 -3.19 27.47
C ASP A 217 -8.30 -3.66 26.11
N ILE A 218 -7.67 -4.67 25.53
CA ILE A 218 -8.05 -5.28 24.24
C ILE A 218 -9.43 -5.95 24.32
N THR A 219 -9.78 -6.53 25.46
CA THR A 219 -11.05 -7.26 25.66
C THR A 219 -12.25 -6.36 25.43
N ASP A 220 -12.22 -5.15 26.00
CA ASP A 220 -13.29 -4.17 25.90
C ASP A 220 -13.26 -3.37 24.59
N ARG A 221 -12.08 -3.25 23.95
CA ARG A 221 -11.86 -2.33 22.82
C ARG A 221 -11.65 -2.98 21.47
N SER A 222 -11.80 -4.30 21.36
CA SER A 222 -11.68 -5.04 20.09
C SER A 222 -12.55 -4.45 18.96
N GLY A 223 -13.84 -4.25 19.19
CA GLY A 223 -14.74 -3.64 18.20
C GLY A 223 -14.38 -2.18 17.86
N ARG A 224 -13.86 -1.43 18.84
CA ARG A 224 -13.38 -0.05 18.61
C ARG A 224 -12.13 -0.05 17.73
N ARG A 225 -11.22 -1.01 17.93
CA ARG A 225 -9.99 -1.16 17.14
C ARG A 225 -10.31 -1.41 15.67
N ASP A 226 -11.22 -2.34 15.37
CA ASP A 226 -11.61 -2.62 13.98
C ASP A 226 -12.30 -1.41 13.33
N SER A 227 -13.16 -0.72 14.09
CA SER A 227 -13.82 0.51 13.61
C SER A 227 -12.82 1.64 13.31
N GLN A 228 -11.78 1.81 14.15
CA GLN A 228 -10.73 2.81 13.93
C GLN A 228 -9.83 2.43 12.75
N GLU A 229 -9.52 1.14 12.59
CA GLU A 229 -8.76 0.67 11.43
C GLU A 229 -9.51 0.97 10.12
N GLU A 230 -10.82 0.76 10.08
CA GLU A 230 -11.64 1.09 8.91
C GLU A 230 -11.69 2.60 8.63
N LEU A 231 -11.83 3.44 9.66
CA LEU A 231 -11.74 4.90 9.50
C LEU A 231 -10.38 5.33 8.95
N LEU A 232 -9.30 4.69 9.39
CA LEU A 232 -7.96 4.96 8.88
C LEU A 232 -7.80 4.50 7.42
N ARG A 233 -8.41 3.36 7.03
CA ARG A 233 -8.48 2.92 5.63
C ARG A 233 -9.23 3.93 4.75
N GLN A 234 -10.35 4.46 5.25
CA GLN A 234 -11.12 5.50 4.56
C GLN A 234 -10.32 6.79 4.40
N PHE A 235 -9.58 7.21 5.44
CA PHE A 235 -8.67 8.34 5.35
C PHE A 235 -7.58 8.12 4.29
N ILE A 236 -6.90 6.97 4.32
CA ILE A 236 -5.88 6.58 3.33
C ILE A 236 -6.45 6.63 1.91
N SER A 237 -7.64 6.06 1.69
CA SER A 237 -8.29 6.07 0.37
C SER A 237 -8.71 7.46 -0.08
N LYS A 238 -9.30 8.28 0.82
CA LYS A 238 -9.78 9.63 0.51
C LYS A 238 -8.63 10.60 0.24
N GLN A 239 -7.51 10.41 0.93
CA GLN A 239 -6.27 11.17 0.75
C GLN A 239 -5.32 10.51 -0.27
N GLU A 240 -5.76 9.46 -0.98
CA GLU A 240 -5.00 8.75 -2.03
C GLU A 240 -3.57 8.37 -1.60
N LEU A 241 -3.41 8.02 -0.33
CA LEU A 241 -2.11 7.68 0.24
C LEU A 241 -1.75 6.23 -0.10
N GLN A 242 -0.51 6.02 -0.52
CA GLN A 242 0.06 4.67 -0.65
C GLN A 242 0.53 4.18 0.73
N ALA A 243 -0.41 3.91 1.62
CA ALA A 243 -0.15 3.59 3.02
C ALA A 243 -0.96 2.39 3.54
N PHE A 244 -0.50 1.80 4.63
CA PHE A 244 -1.20 0.74 5.36
C PHE A 244 -1.65 1.23 6.74
N PRO A 245 -2.87 0.90 7.21
CA PRO A 245 -3.27 1.21 8.57
C PRO A 245 -2.59 0.24 9.56
N ALA A 246 -2.21 0.75 10.73
CA ALA A 246 -1.64 -0.03 11.83
C ALA A 246 -2.26 0.42 13.16
N VAL A 247 -3.32 -0.25 13.60
CA VAL A 247 -4.06 0.12 14.82
C VAL A 247 -3.81 -0.91 15.92
N VAL A 248 -3.31 -0.45 17.06
CA VAL A 248 -3.02 -1.27 18.25
C VAL A 248 -3.82 -0.77 19.46
N VAL A 249 -4.24 -1.70 20.32
CA VAL A 249 -4.77 -1.38 21.65
C VAL A 249 -3.67 -1.69 22.67
N ALA A 250 -3.36 -0.74 23.54
CA ALA A 250 -2.30 -0.87 24.54
C ALA A 250 -2.70 -0.13 25.82
N PRO A 251 -2.18 -0.51 27.01
CA PRO A 251 -2.52 0.16 28.27
C PRO A 251 -2.17 1.65 28.26
N ASP A 252 -1.05 2.00 27.63
CA ASP A 252 -0.57 3.36 27.48
C ASP A 252 0.06 3.59 26.09
N ILE A 253 0.31 4.86 25.77
CA ILE A 253 0.84 5.28 24.46
C ILE A 253 2.25 4.72 24.23
N THR A 254 3.11 4.74 25.25
CA THR A 254 4.49 4.28 25.15
C THR A 254 4.55 2.79 24.84
N ALA A 255 3.78 1.97 25.56
CA ALA A 255 3.65 0.53 25.31
C ALA A 255 3.09 0.24 23.91
N GLY A 256 2.13 1.05 23.44
CA GLY A 256 1.58 0.94 22.08
C GLY A 256 2.61 1.26 21.00
N ILE A 257 3.39 2.33 21.17
CA ILE A 257 4.46 2.70 20.25
C ILE A 257 5.53 1.60 20.23
N GLN A 258 5.98 1.12 21.39
CA GLN A 258 6.95 0.03 21.47
C GLN A 258 6.46 -1.22 20.74
N SER A 259 5.18 -1.57 20.90
CA SER A 259 4.56 -2.70 20.21
C SER A 259 4.57 -2.53 18.68
N LEU A 260 4.20 -1.35 18.19
CA LEU A 260 4.23 -1.07 16.75
C LEU A 260 5.67 -1.10 16.19
N VAL A 261 6.64 -0.50 16.89
CA VAL A 261 8.03 -0.43 16.42
C VAL A 261 8.68 -1.82 16.35
N GLN A 262 8.37 -2.70 17.30
CA GLN A 262 8.96 -4.03 17.39
C GLN A 262 8.25 -5.08 16.52
N CYS A 263 6.92 -5.02 16.45
CA CYS A 263 6.10 -6.09 15.91
C CYS A 263 5.42 -5.75 14.57
N HIS A 264 5.41 -4.49 14.13
CA HIS A 264 4.80 -4.13 12.85
C HIS A 264 5.70 -4.52 11.66
N GLY A 265 5.08 -5.08 10.63
CA GLY A 265 5.77 -5.56 9.44
C GLY A 265 6.02 -7.06 9.42
N ILE A 266 6.60 -7.54 8.31
CA ILE A 266 6.90 -8.96 8.09
C ILE A 266 8.34 -9.07 7.59
N GLY A 267 9.15 -9.90 8.24
CA GLY A 267 10.53 -10.12 7.81
C GLY A 267 11.38 -8.85 7.91
N LEU A 268 12.10 -8.52 6.83
CA LEU A 268 12.87 -7.29 6.61
C LEU A 268 12.00 -6.07 6.29
N LEU A 269 10.71 -6.25 5.96
CA LEU A 269 9.78 -5.14 5.77
C LEU A 269 9.22 -4.63 7.11
N ARG A 270 10.12 -4.24 8.01
CA ARG A 270 9.80 -3.61 9.29
C ARG A 270 10.09 -2.12 9.23
N PRO A 271 9.33 -1.28 9.96
CA PRO A 271 9.64 0.14 10.07
C PRO A 271 11.10 0.36 10.44
N ASN A 272 11.83 1.11 9.63
CA ASN A 272 13.18 1.55 9.91
C ASN A 272 13.22 3.02 10.36
N THR A 273 12.13 3.74 10.11
CA THR A 273 12.00 5.18 10.39
C THR A 273 10.66 5.44 11.07
N ILE A 274 10.68 6.13 12.20
CA ILE A 274 9.49 6.53 12.94
C ILE A 274 9.25 8.01 12.68
N LEU A 275 8.07 8.35 12.17
CA LEU A 275 7.65 9.72 11.93
C LEU A 275 6.61 10.12 12.99
N THR A 276 6.86 11.20 13.70
CA THR A 276 5.99 11.68 14.78
C THR A 276 5.93 13.21 14.78
N GLY A 277 4.97 13.78 15.49
CA GLY A 277 4.94 15.22 15.76
C GLY A 277 5.88 15.57 16.92
N TRP A 278 6.52 16.74 16.84
CA TRP A 278 7.24 17.34 17.95
C TRP A 278 6.27 17.74 19.06
N PRO A 279 6.59 17.49 20.34
CA PRO A 279 5.71 17.85 21.45
C PRO A 279 5.56 19.37 21.56
N SER A 280 4.34 19.84 21.85
CA SER A 280 4.03 21.27 22.00
C SER A 280 4.45 21.85 23.35
N ASP A 281 4.51 21.00 24.39
CA ASP A 281 4.77 21.40 25.77
C ASP A 281 5.82 20.48 26.41
N TYR A 282 6.63 21.03 27.32
CA TYR A 282 7.69 20.28 28.00
C TYR A 282 7.17 19.07 28.82
N GLN A 283 6.01 19.20 29.46
CA GLN A 283 5.40 18.07 30.21
C GLN A 283 5.12 16.86 29.31
N LYS A 284 4.76 17.09 28.05
CA LYS A 284 4.60 16.02 27.04
C LYS A 284 5.97 15.61 26.49
N ALA A 285 6.93 16.54 26.43
CA ALA A 285 8.28 16.28 25.96
C ALA A 285 9.02 15.23 26.81
N ALA A 286 8.88 15.23 28.14
CA ALA A 286 9.54 14.23 28.98
C ALA A 286 9.12 12.78 28.64
N SER A 287 7.81 12.51 28.50
CA SER A 287 7.33 11.18 28.10
C SER A 287 7.68 10.84 26.64
N PHE A 288 7.74 11.87 25.79
CA PHE A 288 8.17 11.76 24.41
C PHE A 288 9.65 11.35 24.31
N PHE A 289 10.57 12.02 25.00
CA PHE A 289 12.00 11.70 24.98
C PHE A 289 12.29 10.30 25.54
N ALA A 290 11.59 9.89 26.60
CA ALA A 290 11.64 8.52 27.09
C ALA A 290 11.23 7.50 25.98
N THR A 291 10.22 7.83 25.19
CA THR A 291 9.78 6.99 24.05
C THR A 291 10.81 7.00 22.92
N ILE A 292 11.33 8.16 22.53
CA ILE A 292 12.37 8.29 21.50
C ILE A 292 13.63 7.51 21.90
N ARG A 293 14.04 7.55 23.17
CA ARG A 293 15.19 6.78 23.68
C ARG A 293 15.00 5.28 23.45
N ASN A 294 13.81 4.75 23.72
CA ASN A 294 13.48 3.35 23.44
C ASN A 294 13.54 3.03 21.94
N ILE A 295 13.03 3.93 21.08
CA ILE A 295 13.07 3.76 19.62
C ILE A 295 14.51 3.74 19.09
N ILE A 296 15.36 4.63 19.62
CA ILE A 296 16.78 4.72 19.24
C ILE A 296 17.53 3.46 19.66
N GLN A 297 17.26 2.92 20.85
CA GLN A 297 17.82 1.62 21.29
C GLN A 297 17.44 0.46 20.37
N LEU A 298 16.26 0.53 19.74
CA LEU A 298 15.83 -0.43 18.72
C LEU A 298 16.49 -0.21 17.35
N ARG A 299 17.46 0.72 17.24
CA ARG A 299 18.16 1.10 16.01
C ARG A 299 17.18 1.51 14.91
N ARG A 300 16.35 2.50 15.23
CA ARG A 300 15.40 3.11 14.28
C ARG A 300 15.69 4.59 14.12
N ASN A 301 15.56 5.06 12.90
CA ASN A 301 15.61 6.49 12.59
C ASN A 301 14.36 7.16 13.16
N VAL A 302 14.48 8.44 13.52
CA VAL A 302 13.37 9.23 14.05
C VAL A 302 13.29 10.52 13.26
N ILE A 303 12.08 10.87 12.84
CA ILE A 303 11.75 12.15 12.24
C ILE A 303 10.64 12.77 13.09
N CYS A 304 10.90 13.96 13.63
CA CYS A 304 9.95 14.73 14.41
C CYS A 304 9.54 15.98 13.64
N MET A 305 8.27 16.07 13.25
CA MET A 305 7.72 17.22 12.55
C MET A 305 7.26 18.27 13.56
N ARG A 306 7.86 19.46 13.51
CA ARG A 306 7.39 20.66 14.17
C ARG A 306 6.71 21.55 13.14
N LEU A 307 5.44 21.84 13.36
CA LEU A 307 4.64 22.72 12.50
C LEU A 307 4.06 23.83 13.38
N ALA A 308 4.40 25.08 13.06
CA ALA A 308 3.81 26.26 13.69
C ALA A 308 2.43 26.56 13.08
N ASP A 309 2.30 26.36 11.76
CA ASP A 309 1.10 26.67 11.00
C ASP A 309 0.45 25.43 10.40
N TYR A 310 -0.88 25.38 10.43
CA TYR A 310 -1.68 24.32 9.82
C TYR A 310 -2.47 24.89 8.64
N PRO A 311 -2.10 24.56 7.38
CA PRO A 311 -2.85 25.03 6.23
C PRO A 311 -4.27 24.45 6.23
N ALA A 312 -5.21 25.18 5.63
CA ALA A 312 -6.61 24.75 5.53
C ALA A 312 -6.75 23.47 4.68
N ASP A 313 -5.94 23.36 3.62
CA ASP A 313 -5.73 22.10 2.89
C ASP A 313 -4.40 21.46 3.35
N PRO A 314 -4.44 20.30 4.03
CA PRO A 314 -3.23 19.59 4.43
C PRO A 314 -2.31 19.20 3.25
N ARG A 315 -2.83 19.09 2.02
CA ARG A 315 -2.06 18.73 0.82
C ARG A 315 -1.31 19.90 0.19
N GLU A 316 -1.63 21.12 0.59
CA GLU A 316 -0.96 22.32 0.09
C GLU A 316 0.52 22.27 0.44
N VAL A 317 1.38 22.25 -0.59
CA VAL A 317 2.82 22.32 -0.42
C VAL A 317 3.21 23.79 -0.32
N PRO A 318 3.90 24.21 0.74
CA PRO A 318 4.34 25.59 0.89
C PRO A 318 5.34 25.97 -0.18
N GLU A 319 5.33 27.21 -0.64
CA GLU A 319 6.38 27.74 -1.52
C GLU A 319 7.72 27.85 -0.76
N GLY A 320 8.83 27.83 -1.51
CA GLY A 320 10.17 28.08 -0.97
C GLY A 320 11.19 26.99 -1.30
N THR A 321 12.25 26.91 -0.50
CA THR A 321 13.33 25.92 -0.66
C THR A 321 13.24 24.80 0.36
N ILE A 322 13.92 23.68 0.09
CA ILE A 322 14.15 22.62 1.07
C ILE A 322 15.55 22.82 1.66
N ASP A 323 15.63 23.20 2.92
CA ASP A 323 16.89 23.56 3.57
C ASP A 323 17.38 22.43 4.46
N VAL A 324 18.57 21.91 4.18
CA VAL A 324 19.22 20.85 4.97
C VAL A 324 20.39 21.44 5.73
N TRP A 325 20.26 21.57 7.05
CA TRP A 325 21.32 22.07 7.91
C TRP A 325 22.27 20.95 8.35
N TRP A 326 23.41 20.89 7.68
CA TRP A 326 24.39 19.82 7.83
C TRP A 326 25.26 20.02 9.07
N ARG A 327 25.06 19.16 10.08
CA ARG A 327 25.88 19.05 11.28
C ARG A 327 26.48 17.65 11.40
N GLY A 328 27.65 17.44 10.79
CA GLY A 328 28.40 16.18 10.90
C GLY A 328 27.89 15.03 10.03
N LYS A 329 28.50 13.85 10.20
CA LYS A 329 28.29 12.69 9.31
C LYS A 329 27.17 11.75 9.76
N ASP A 330 26.75 11.79 11.02
CA ASP A 330 25.88 10.74 11.57
C ASP A 330 24.43 10.88 11.07
N ASN A 331 23.87 12.09 11.14
CA ASN A 331 22.51 12.41 10.68
C ASN A 331 22.46 12.84 9.20
N GLY A 332 23.57 13.38 8.70
CA GLY A 332 23.66 14.02 7.38
C GLY A 332 23.13 13.18 6.21
N PRO A 333 23.58 11.92 6.02
CA PRO A 333 23.13 11.08 4.92
C PRO A 333 21.62 10.89 4.88
N LEU A 334 20.97 10.66 6.03
CA LEU A 334 19.52 10.52 6.11
C LEU A 334 18.82 11.83 5.73
N MET A 335 19.29 12.96 6.27
CA MET A 335 18.68 14.27 5.99
C MET A 335 18.72 14.61 4.50
N LEU A 336 19.87 14.43 3.86
CA LEU A 336 20.04 14.70 2.42
C LEU A 336 19.21 13.73 1.57
N LEU A 337 19.14 12.45 1.96
CA LEU A 337 18.30 11.47 1.30
C LEU A 337 16.81 11.81 1.43
N LEU A 338 16.34 12.26 2.60
CA LEU A 338 14.95 12.69 2.80
C LEU A 338 14.61 13.89 1.92
N ALA A 339 15.51 14.88 1.84
CA ALA A 339 15.34 16.03 0.94
C ALA A 339 15.28 15.62 -0.54
N TYR A 340 16.12 14.66 -0.94
CA TYR A 340 16.09 14.11 -2.30
C TYR A 340 14.80 13.32 -2.58
N LEU A 341 14.37 12.47 -1.67
CA LEU A 341 13.11 11.73 -1.81
C LEU A 341 11.93 12.69 -1.92
N LEU A 342 11.96 13.78 -1.15
CA LEU A 342 10.96 14.83 -1.23
C LEU A 342 10.96 15.48 -2.62
N SER A 343 12.11 15.83 -3.19
CA SER A 343 12.19 16.43 -4.53
C SER A 343 11.78 15.49 -5.68
N LEU A 344 11.71 14.16 -5.44
CA LEU A 344 11.12 13.22 -6.39
C LEU A 344 9.57 13.25 -6.40
N ASN A 345 8.94 13.84 -5.38
CA ASN A 345 7.50 13.96 -5.32
C ASN A 345 7.00 15.03 -6.31
N LEU A 346 5.89 14.74 -7.01
CA LEU A 346 5.31 15.66 -8.00
C LEU A 346 5.03 17.06 -7.44
N ASN A 347 4.62 17.15 -6.17
CA ASN A 347 4.26 18.44 -5.55
C ASN A 347 5.49 19.23 -5.08
N TRP A 348 6.63 18.56 -4.89
CA TRP A 348 7.85 19.15 -4.32
C TRP A 348 8.99 19.29 -5.35
N ARG A 349 8.82 18.75 -6.56
CA ARG A 349 9.87 18.70 -7.61
C ARG A 349 10.46 20.06 -8.01
N ASP A 350 9.69 21.12 -7.85
CA ASP A 350 10.11 22.48 -8.22
C ASP A 350 10.86 23.20 -7.07
N HIS A 351 11.02 22.54 -5.92
CA HIS A 351 11.73 23.10 -4.77
C HIS A 351 13.22 22.75 -4.83
N THR A 352 14.06 23.77 -4.75
CA THR A 352 15.51 23.58 -4.73
C THR A 352 15.99 23.11 -3.37
N VAL A 353 16.81 22.06 -3.35
CA VAL A 353 17.47 21.58 -2.12
C VAL A 353 18.72 22.41 -1.85
N ARG A 354 18.78 23.08 -0.70
CA ARG A 354 19.95 23.84 -0.22
C ARG A 354 20.66 23.06 0.88
N LEU A 355 21.95 22.79 0.71
CA LEU A 355 22.77 22.13 1.73
C LEU A 355 23.57 23.20 2.48
N MET A 356 23.22 23.41 3.75
CA MET A 356 23.69 24.55 4.55
C MET A 356 24.65 24.13 5.66
N ARG A 357 25.67 24.96 5.92
CA ARG A 357 26.55 24.79 7.08
C ARG A 357 26.97 26.12 7.68
N ILE A 358 26.92 26.21 9.00
CA ILE A 358 27.38 27.37 9.78
C ILE A 358 28.86 27.21 10.12
N ILE A 359 29.61 28.28 9.97
CA ILE A 359 31.01 28.38 10.41
C ILE A 359 31.21 29.66 11.22
N SER A 360 32.12 29.59 12.20
CA SER A 360 32.42 30.75 13.06
C SER A 360 33.53 31.65 12.49
N ASN A 361 34.33 31.15 11.55
CA ASN A 361 35.47 31.87 10.99
C ASN A 361 35.40 31.92 9.47
N GLN A 362 35.43 33.12 8.90
CA GLN A 362 35.36 33.36 7.46
C GLN A 362 36.54 32.75 6.69
N ALA A 363 37.70 32.58 7.32
CA ALA A 363 38.86 31.96 6.67
C ALA A 363 38.61 30.50 6.22
N GLY A 364 37.63 29.81 6.80
CA GLY A 364 37.27 28.43 6.45
C GLY A 364 36.18 28.29 5.38
N GLU A 365 35.63 29.40 4.87
CA GLU A 365 34.45 29.41 4.00
C GLU A 365 34.64 28.61 2.70
N GLU A 366 35.72 28.90 1.97
CA GLU A 366 36.03 28.25 0.69
C GLU A 366 36.31 26.74 0.84
N GLN A 367 36.98 26.35 1.93
CA GLN A 367 37.25 24.95 2.23
C GLN A 367 35.96 24.19 2.53
N VAL A 368 35.06 24.77 3.33
CA VAL A 368 33.79 24.14 3.67
C VAL A 368 32.87 24.09 2.46
N TYR A 369 32.84 25.14 1.64
CA TYR A 369 32.08 25.16 0.39
C TYR A 369 32.52 24.04 -0.55
N SER A 370 33.83 23.90 -0.77
CA SER A 370 34.41 22.82 -1.59
C SER A 370 34.04 21.44 -1.04
N HIS A 371 34.09 21.27 0.28
CA HIS A 371 33.69 20.02 0.93
C HIS A 371 32.20 19.70 0.72
N LEU A 372 31.29 20.68 0.87
CA LEU A 372 29.86 20.46 0.60
C LEU A 372 29.64 20.09 -0.87
N GLN A 373 30.37 20.72 -1.79
CA GLN A 373 30.29 20.40 -3.22
C GLN A 373 30.77 18.96 -3.51
N GLU A 374 31.84 18.50 -2.87
CA GLU A 374 32.29 17.09 -2.94
C GLU A 374 31.22 16.13 -2.42
N LEU A 375 30.56 16.43 -1.29
CA LEU A 375 29.48 15.59 -0.75
C LEU A 375 28.29 15.49 -1.71
N ILE A 376 27.90 16.62 -2.32
CA ILE A 376 26.82 16.70 -3.33
C ILE A 376 27.19 15.86 -4.56
N GLN A 377 28.42 15.99 -5.07
CA GLN A 377 28.89 15.22 -6.21
C GLN A 377 28.97 13.72 -5.92
N ALA A 378 29.50 13.34 -4.75
CA ALA A 378 29.62 11.95 -4.33
C ALA A 378 28.24 11.29 -4.17
N SER A 379 27.28 11.99 -3.54
CA SER A 379 25.92 11.50 -3.35
C SER A 379 25.06 11.52 -4.62
N ARG A 380 25.44 12.31 -5.64
CA ARG A 380 24.68 12.55 -6.88
C ARG A 380 23.27 13.11 -6.66
N ILE A 381 23.06 13.77 -5.52
CA ILE A 381 21.80 14.42 -5.18
C ILE A 381 21.88 15.88 -5.66
N PRO A 382 20.93 16.38 -6.47
CA PRO A 382 20.95 17.77 -6.92
C PRO A 382 20.64 18.70 -5.75
N ALA A 383 21.67 19.37 -5.24
CA ALA A 383 21.57 20.37 -4.18
C ALA A 383 22.57 21.52 -4.39
N THR A 384 22.28 22.67 -3.79
CA THR A 384 23.15 23.86 -3.85
C THR A 384 23.83 24.09 -2.50
N PRO A 385 25.18 24.08 -2.43
CA PRO A 385 25.90 24.32 -1.17
C PRO A 385 25.81 25.79 -0.75
N HIS A 386 25.58 26.02 0.55
CA HIS A 386 25.54 27.35 1.16
C HIS A 386 26.32 27.33 2.48
N VAL A 387 27.28 28.24 2.61
CA VAL A 387 28.10 28.38 3.82
C VAL A 387 27.76 29.72 4.45
N ILE A 388 27.43 29.71 5.75
CA ILE A 388 26.99 30.89 6.48
C ILE A 388 27.98 31.16 7.60
N VAL A 389 28.57 32.36 7.60
CA VAL A 389 29.46 32.81 8.66
C VAL A 389 28.61 33.51 9.72
N ALA A 390 28.48 32.89 10.89
CA ALA A 390 27.72 33.46 12.00
C ALA A 390 28.24 32.96 13.35
N GLU A 391 28.20 33.82 14.36
CA GLU A 391 28.49 33.46 15.75
C GLU A 391 27.27 32.81 16.42
N ASP A 392 26.08 33.37 16.18
CA ASP A 392 24.81 32.81 16.66
C ASP A 392 24.18 31.87 15.62
N SER A 393 24.16 30.58 15.96
CA SER A 393 23.57 29.57 15.09
C SER A 393 22.05 29.65 14.97
N ALA A 394 21.33 30.07 16.02
CA ALA A 394 19.87 30.11 16.02
C ALA A 394 19.39 31.24 15.11
N GLN A 395 19.93 32.45 15.29
CA GLN A 395 19.59 33.59 14.45
C GLN A 395 19.97 33.35 12.98
N ALA A 396 21.11 32.71 12.70
CA ALA A 396 21.51 32.37 11.34
C ALA A 396 20.52 31.38 10.67
N ILE A 397 20.04 30.38 11.41
CA ILE A 397 19.06 29.41 10.89
C ILE A 397 17.73 30.10 10.59
N ILE A 398 17.21 30.86 11.54
CA ILE A 398 15.92 31.53 11.40
C ILE A 398 15.95 32.53 10.24
N SER A 399 16.99 33.36 10.15
CA SER A 399 17.08 34.39 9.10
C SER A 399 17.30 33.81 7.70
N THR A 400 18.10 32.75 7.55
CA THR A 400 18.42 32.17 6.25
C THR A 400 17.31 31.28 5.69
N SER A 401 16.58 30.61 6.60
CA SER A 401 15.51 29.67 6.25
C SER A 401 14.10 30.21 6.49
N ALA A 402 13.94 31.52 6.69
CA ALA A 402 12.63 32.14 6.94
C ALA A 402 11.59 31.82 5.85
N ASP A 403 12.01 31.85 4.58
CA ASP A 403 11.16 31.58 3.41
C ASP A 403 11.26 30.12 2.92
N ALA A 404 11.82 29.21 3.75
CA ALA A 404 11.95 27.81 3.37
C ALA A 404 10.60 27.07 3.48
N ALA A 405 10.31 26.23 2.50
CA ALA A 405 9.14 25.35 2.52
C ALA A 405 9.25 24.28 3.62
N LEU A 406 10.48 23.76 3.82
CA LEU A 406 10.82 22.80 4.86
C LEU A 406 12.27 22.95 5.29
N VAL A 407 12.49 23.00 6.61
CA VAL A 407 13.83 23.01 7.21
C VAL A 407 14.11 21.65 7.85
N ILE A 408 15.21 21.01 7.48
CA ILE A 408 15.66 19.72 8.02
C ILE A 408 16.88 19.94 8.90
N LEU A 409 16.76 19.56 10.17
CA LEU A 409 17.79 19.73 11.19
C LEU A 409 18.11 18.40 11.84
N GLY A 410 19.41 18.10 11.97
CA GLY A 410 19.88 16.92 12.68
C GLY A 410 19.85 17.17 14.19
N PHE A 411 19.52 16.16 14.97
CA PHE A 411 19.67 16.22 16.42
C PHE A 411 20.29 14.95 16.98
N ASP A 412 20.98 15.10 18.11
CA ASP A 412 21.48 13.99 18.91
C ASP A 412 20.66 13.92 20.20
N LEU A 413 20.43 12.70 20.69
CA LEU A 413 19.62 12.51 21.88
C LEU A 413 20.42 12.97 23.12
N PRO A 414 19.91 13.92 23.92
CA PRO A 414 20.59 14.37 25.14
C PRO A 414 20.57 13.29 26.22
N ASP A 415 21.44 13.45 27.22
CA ASP A 415 21.33 12.69 28.45
C ASP A 415 20.02 13.03 29.18
N ALA A 416 19.49 12.08 29.95
CA ALA A 416 18.18 12.23 30.60
C ALA A 416 18.07 13.46 31.54
N LYS A 417 19.19 14.00 32.00
CA LYS A 417 19.26 15.18 32.87
C LYS A 417 19.22 16.50 32.10
N GLU A 418 19.48 16.47 30.80
CA GLU A 418 19.64 17.65 29.94
C GLU A 418 18.47 17.80 28.94
N GLU A 419 17.45 16.95 29.04
CA GLU A 419 16.30 16.93 28.10
C GLU A 419 15.53 18.26 28.07
N GLU A 420 15.45 18.97 29.20
CA GLU A 420 14.79 20.30 29.28
C GLU A 420 15.57 21.36 28.50
N GLN A 421 16.86 21.49 28.80
CA GLN A 421 17.75 22.44 28.12
C GLN A 421 17.83 22.16 26.62
N PHE A 422 17.86 20.87 26.25
CA PHE A 422 17.84 20.45 24.86
C PHE A 422 16.53 20.82 24.16
N TYR A 423 15.38 20.59 24.81
CA TYR A 423 14.08 21.00 24.25
C TYR A 423 14.04 22.51 24.01
N GLU A 424 14.41 23.31 25.01
CA GLU A 424 14.48 24.77 24.89
C GLU A 424 15.43 25.23 23.79
N HIS A 425 16.60 24.59 23.67
CA HIS A 425 17.55 24.89 22.60
C HIS A 425 16.99 24.58 21.20
N MET A 426 16.30 23.46 21.03
CA MET A 426 15.67 23.12 19.74
C MET A 426 14.51 24.05 19.39
N GLU A 427 13.74 24.48 20.40
CA GLU A 427 12.71 25.51 20.25
C GLU A 427 13.34 26.86 19.84
N GLU A 428 14.46 27.25 20.45
CA GLU A 428 15.20 28.47 20.12
C GLU A 428 15.79 28.42 18.70
N LEU A 429 16.40 27.31 18.30
CA LEU A 429 16.95 27.11 16.95
C LEU A 429 15.88 27.20 15.85
N THR A 430 14.64 26.85 16.17
CA THR A 430 13.55 26.85 15.19
C THR A 430 12.64 28.05 15.30
N GLY A 431 12.59 28.74 16.44
CA GLY A 431 11.95 30.04 16.64
C GLY A 431 10.66 30.22 15.84
N SER A 432 10.71 31.15 14.87
CA SER A 432 9.60 31.54 14.00
C SER A 432 9.47 30.72 12.71
N LEU A 433 10.27 29.68 12.52
CA LEU A 433 10.20 28.84 11.32
C LEU A 433 8.90 28.03 11.34
N SER A 434 8.14 28.12 10.25
CA SER A 434 6.82 27.48 10.18
C SER A 434 6.89 25.95 10.19
N ARG A 435 7.91 25.34 9.57
CA ARG A 435 7.95 23.89 9.30
C ARG A 435 9.36 23.33 9.41
N CYS A 436 9.59 22.53 10.45
CA CYS A 436 10.88 21.90 10.72
C CYS A 436 10.73 20.38 10.87
N ALA A 437 11.68 19.63 10.30
CA ALA A 437 11.84 18.20 10.50
C ALA A 437 13.14 17.95 11.28
N PHE A 438 13.01 17.52 12.53
CA PHE A 438 14.15 17.09 13.33
C PHE A 438 14.45 15.63 13.05
N VAL A 439 15.68 15.33 12.65
CA VAL A 439 16.08 14.02 12.15
C VAL A 439 17.19 13.43 13.03
N TYR A 440 16.95 12.22 13.49
CA TYR A 440 17.95 11.36 14.10
C TYR A 440 18.12 10.09 13.25
N SER A 441 19.37 9.77 12.92
CA SER A 441 19.77 8.60 12.15
C SER A 441 20.37 7.53 13.07
N ALA A 442 19.82 6.31 13.02
CA ALA A 442 20.42 5.15 13.66
C ALA A 442 21.55 4.52 12.83
N GLY A 443 21.91 5.12 11.70
CA GLY A 443 22.91 4.62 10.76
C GLY A 443 22.38 3.55 9.79
N GLY A 444 23.29 2.88 9.09
CA GLY A 444 22.97 1.84 8.11
C GLY A 444 22.70 2.32 6.68
N MET A 445 22.73 3.64 6.46
CA MET A 445 22.75 4.26 5.13
C MET A 445 24.15 4.75 4.81
N ASP A 446 24.57 4.57 3.56
CA ASP A 446 25.80 5.17 3.05
C ASP A 446 25.53 5.76 1.67
N LEU A 447 25.68 7.09 1.55
CA LEU A 447 25.53 7.83 0.30
C LEU A 447 26.85 7.90 -0.49
N TYR A 448 27.98 7.52 0.11
CA TYR A 448 29.33 7.84 -0.37
C TYR A 448 30.16 6.63 -0.79
N ALA A 449 29.73 5.41 -0.45
CA ALA A 449 30.35 4.15 -0.89
C ALA A 449 30.22 3.91 -2.40
#